data_AF-A0A7X1G883-F1
#
_entry.id   AF-A0A7X1G883-F1
#
_cell.length_a   1.000
_cell.length_b   1.000
_cell.length_c   1.000
_cell.angle_alpha   90.00
_cell.angle_beta   90.00
_cell.angle_gamma   90.00
#
_symmetry.space_group_name_H-M   'P 1'
#
loop_
_entity.id
_entity.type
_entity.pdbx_description
1 polymer ?
#
loop_
_entity_poly.entity_id
_entity_poly.type
_entity_poly.pdbx_seq_one_letter_code
_entity_poly.pdbx_strand_id
1 'polypeptide(L)' 'MAISVKKLEGNDIPEQYRTHDMSPVFQVQDSEGQLHIRTSDVEAAALAVEFSEQDKQPE' A
#
# COMPACT_ATOMS: atom_id res chain seq x y z
N MET A 1 8.68 -5.22 12.71
CA MET A 1 8.59 -3.77 12.39
C MET A 1 7.11 -3.39 12.15
N ALA A 2 6.78 -2.12 11.87
CA ALA A 2 5.39 -1.68 11.69
C ALA A 2 5.10 -1.40 10.21
N ILE A 3 4.28 -2.24 9.58
CA ILE A 3 3.77 -2.04 8.23
C ILE A 3 2.64 -1.02 8.29
N SER A 4 2.65 -0.06 7.39
CA SER A 4 1.68 1.02 7.37
C SER A 4 0.92 1.04 6.05
N VAL A 5 -0.40 1.03 6.11
CA VAL A 5 -1.26 1.20 4.94
C VAL A 5 -1.90 2.57 5.02
N LYS A 6 -1.68 3.39 3.99
CA LYS A 6 -2.24 4.73 3.86
C LYS A 6 -3.13 4.79 2.63
N LYS A 7 -4.40 5.15 2.82
CA LYS A 7 -5.32 5.40 1.70
C LYS A 7 -5.10 6.82 1.18
N LEU A 8 -4.90 6.97 -0.12
CA LEU A 8 -4.80 8.22 -0.85
C LEU A 8 -6.05 8.38 -1.72
N GLU A 9 -6.76 9.50 -1.57
CA GLU A 9 -8.02 9.75 -2.27
C GLU A 9 -8.04 11.16 -2.86
N GLY A 10 -8.69 11.33 -4.01
CA GLY A 10 -8.93 12.65 -4.60
C GLY A 10 -7.66 13.43 -4.98
N ASN A 11 -7.22 14.35 -4.11
CA ASN A 11 -6.03 15.20 -4.29
C ASN A 11 -4.75 14.60 -3.70
N ASP A 12 -4.86 13.58 -2.84
CA ASP A 12 -3.70 12.88 -2.28
C ASP A 12 -3.12 11.84 -3.25
N ILE A 13 -3.85 11.51 -4.32
CA ILE A 13 -3.41 10.56 -5.35
C ILE A 13 -2.43 11.26 -6.30
N PRO A 14 -1.22 10.71 -6.53
CA PRO A 14 -0.30 11.25 -7.51
C PRO A 14 -0.96 11.30 -8.89
N GLU A 15 -0.73 12.35 -9.68
CA GLU A 15 -1.38 12.53 -10.99
C GLU A 15 -1.21 11.33 -11.93
N GLN A 16 -0.11 10.58 -11.77
CA GLN A 16 0.20 9.35 -12.52
C GLN A 16 -0.79 8.19 -12.24
N TYR A 17 -1.40 8.16 -11.07
CA TYR A 17 -2.37 7.15 -10.63
C TYR A 17 -3.79 7.71 -10.51
N ARG A 18 -3.95 9.00 -10.81
CA ARG A 18 -5.24 9.70 -10.77
C ARG A 18 -6.07 9.26 -11.96
N THR A 19 -6.72 8.12 -11.82
CA THR A 19 -7.65 7.60 -12.82
C THR A 19 -8.83 8.56 -12.98
N HIS A 20 -9.43 8.61 -14.16
CA HIS A 20 -10.55 9.50 -14.48
C HIS A 20 -11.76 9.31 -13.52
N ASP A 21 -11.87 8.13 -12.90
CA ASP A 21 -12.87 7.76 -11.89
C ASP A 21 -12.52 8.18 -10.44
N MET A 22 -11.40 8.87 -10.21
CA MET A 22 -10.88 9.20 -8.87
C MET A 22 -10.87 8.00 -7.90
N SER A 23 -10.59 6.81 -8.43
CA SER A 23 -10.55 5.62 -7.59
C SER A 23 -9.46 5.76 -6.52
N PRO A 24 -9.77 5.48 -5.25
CA PRO A 24 -8.80 5.58 -4.17
C PRO A 24 -7.65 4.60 -4.41
N VAL A 25 -6.43 5.04 -4.12
CA VAL A 25 -5.26 4.16 -4.11
C VAL A 25 -4.76 3.99 -2.69
N PHE A 26 -4.08 2.88 -2.44
CA PHE A 26 -3.56 2.48 -1.16
C PHE A 26 -2.05 2.39 -1.27
N GLN A 27 -1.37 3.15 -0.45
CA GLN A 27 0.07 3.13 -0.29
C GLN A 27 0.41 2.23 0.88
N VAL A 28 0.98 1.07 0.60
CA VAL A 28 1.48 0.11 1.57
C VAL A 28 2.97 0.37 1.75
N GLN A 29 3.40 0.61 2.99
CA GLN A 29 4.80 0.71 3.36
C GLN A 29 5.22 -0.58 4.07
N ASP A 30 6.16 -1.31 3.49
CA ASP A 30 6.75 -2.49 4.11
C ASP A 30 7.77 -2.11 5.21
N SER A 31 8.29 -3.13 5.89
CA SER A 31 9.26 -3.00 6.98
C SER A 31 10.65 -2.53 6.54
N GLU A 32 11.04 -2.74 5.27
CA GLU A 32 12.26 -2.19 4.68
C GLU A 32 12.09 -0.72 4.29
N GLY A 33 10.85 -0.22 4.31
CA GLY A 33 10.49 1.15 3.98
C GLY A 33 10.22 1.38 2.51
N GLN A 34 10.06 0.33 1.69
CA GLN A 34 9.58 0.50 0.31
C GLN A 34 8.09 0.87 0.32
N LEU A 35 7.67 1.56 -0.73
CA LEU A 35 6.32 2.08 -0.86
C LEU A 35 5.66 1.42 -2.07
N HIS A 36 4.62 0.64 -1.80
CA HIS A 36 3.85 -0.08 -2.80
C HIS A 36 2.48 0.58 -2.98
N ILE A 37 2.24 1.14 -4.16
CA ILE A 37 0.93 1.71 -4.53
C ILE A 37 0.05 0.59 -5.11
N ARG A 38 -1.16 0.47 -4.59
CA ARG A 38 -2.21 -0.47 -5.05
C ARG A 38 -3.51 0.28 -5.28
N THR A 39 -4.23 -0.06 -6.34
CA THR A 39 -5.54 0.54 -6.66
C THR A 39 -6.71 -0.23 -6.04
N SER A 40 -6.43 -1.36 -5.36
CA SER A 40 -7.42 -2.22 -4.72
C SER A 40 -7.13 -2.34 -3.22
N ASP A 41 -8.17 -2.22 -2.40
CA ASP A 41 -8.10 -2.42 -0.96
C ASP A 41 -7.73 -3.86 -0.60
N VAL A 42 -8.26 -4.83 -1.35
CA VAL A 42 -7.99 -6.26 -1.16
C VAL A 42 -6.52 -6.57 -1.44
N GLU A 43 -5.99 -6.05 -2.55
CA GLU A 43 -4.57 -6.22 -2.87
C GLU A 43 -3.68 -5.53 -1.85
N ALA A 44 -4.04 -4.32 -1.38
CA ALA A 44 -3.27 -3.61 -0.37
C ALA A 44 -3.25 -4.34 0.98
N ALA A 45 -4.38 -4.90 1.40
CA ALA A 45 -4.50 -5.68 2.62
C ALA A 45 -3.71 -6.99 2.52
N ALA A 46 -3.82 -7.71 1.40
CA ALA A 46 -3.06 -8.94 1.15
C ALA A 46 -1.55 -8.66 1.19
N LEU A 47 -1.08 -7.62 0.50
CA LEU A 47 0.32 -7.23 0.45
C LEU A 47 0.86 -6.85 1.85
N ALA A 48 0.08 -6.11 2.63
CA ALA A 48 0.45 -5.73 3.99
C ALA A 48 0.58 -6.95 4.92
N VAL A 49 -0.28 -7.96 4.76
CA VAL A 49 -0.17 -9.22 5.48
C VAL A 49 1.06 -10.00 5.04
N GLU A 50 1.29 -10.13 3.73
CA GLU A 50 2.48 -10.82 3.19
C GLU A 50 3.78 -10.20 3.71
N PHE A 51 3.89 -8.87 3.71
CA PHE A 51 5.05 -8.18 4.31
C PHE A 51 5.17 -8.44 5.81
N SER A 52 4.05 -8.54 6.52
CA SER A 52 4.06 -8.81 7.96
C SER A 52 4.50 -10.24 8.27
N GLU A 53 4.24 -11.17 7.37
CA GLU A 53 4.69 -12.55 7.48
C GLU A 53 6.16 -12.70 7.09
N GLN A 54 6.62 -11.99 6.04
CA GLN A 54 8.03 -11.96 5.64
C GLN A 54 8.93 -11.34 6.71
N ASP A 55 8.51 -10.24 7.35
CA ASP A 55 9.22 -9.63 8.49
C ASP A 55 9.34 -10.59 9.69
N LYS A 56 8.42 -11.56 9.78
CA LYS A 56 8.34 -12.54 10.86
C LYS A 56 9.21 -13.78 10.64
N GLN A 57 9.97 -13.85 9.55
CA GLN A 57 10.98 -14.88 9.32
C GLN A 57 12.38 -14.30 9.59
N PRO A 58 12.80 -14.13 10.87
CA PRO A 58 14.22 -14.05 11.17
C PRO A 58 14.80 -15.46 11.02
N GLU A 59 15.76 -15.63 10.11
CA GLU A 59 16.68 -16.77 10.12
C GLU A 59 17.55 -16.77 11.39
#